data_AF-A0A2D7AN50-F1
#
_entry.id   AF-A0A2D7AN50-F1
#
_cell.length_a   1.000
_cell.length_b   1.000
_cell.length_c   1.000
_cell.angle_alpha   90.00
_cell.angle_beta   90.00
_cell.angle_gamma   90.00
#
_symmetry.space_group_name_H-M   'P 1'
#
loop_
_entity.id
_entity.type
_entity.pdbx_description
1 polymer ?
#
loop_
_entity_poly.entity_id
_entity_poly.type
_entity_poly.pdbx_seq_one_letter_code
_entity_poly.pdbx_strand_id
1 'polypeptide(L)'
;MNSIITNIVIVGRSNVGKSTLYNRLLGKKEAITGEEYGLTRDYQSQICTLNDIEFNLIDTAGYNLKQNELSKKINDNIKDQINKADIIFFVVDISTSLTSEDIACWDLIRRRKKNIILIANKAELKTAKDYGYQINEFGIEEYTKITALSKTSISLIYDLIKDKTSKKSDQKISLEKENTIRLTIVGQPNVGKSTLYNLLYGENRVITAPISGTTRDSIMSNMFYKDYKFELIDTAGLRKKNKININIEFASAYYSRKEIRYANCVVLVIDSLKGMSSQDIALSNYIIQEGRSILLIFNKWDLIVNKNDLQKKTISKIDDIFFDAKGINILFMSSKEKENKVKVCKAIIELYKKWNKKISTSELNKWFSSIWEMSGNQKMPGSLKFKYISQNKIRPPTFSIYHNKNSKVPKVTKRYIVNRIREKYGFEGIPIRINLRTSKNPFNKKK
;
A
#
# COMPACT_ATOMS: atom_id res chain seq x y z
N MET A 1 18.78 6.59 10.00
CA MET A 1 18.33 5.59 11.00
C MET A 1 17.27 4.73 10.32
N ASN A 2 17.55 3.44 10.21
CA ASN A 2 16.82 2.48 9.37
C ASN A 2 15.36 2.33 9.82
N SER A 3 14.42 2.28 8.86
CA SER A 3 13.09 1.75 9.13
C SER A 3 13.26 0.26 9.45
N ILE A 4 13.14 -0.09 10.73
CA ILE A 4 13.16 -1.49 11.16
C ILE A 4 11.89 -2.11 10.62
N ILE A 5 12.00 -2.85 9.51
CA ILE A 5 10.90 -3.66 8.99
C ILE A 5 10.61 -4.72 10.06
N THR A 6 9.34 -4.86 10.45
CA THR A 6 8.93 -5.83 11.47
C THR A 6 9.27 -7.24 10.99
N ASN A 7 10.03 -8.00 11.77
CA ASN A 7 10.32 -9.40 11.46
C ASN A 7 9.22 -10.30 12.04
N ILE A 8 8.47 -10.97 11.15
CA ILE A 8 7.46 -11.97 11.51
C ILE A 8 8.00 -13.35 11.18
N VAL A 9 8.12 -14.20 12.20
CA VAL A 9 8.60 -15.59 12.03
C VAL A 9 7.44 -16.55 12.22
N ILE A 10 7.24 -17.46 11.26
CA ILE A 10 6.26 -18.54 11.35
C ILE A 10 6.94 -19.76 11.96
N VAL A 11 6.41 -20.26 13.07
CA VAL A 11 6.94 -21.41 13.82
C VAL A 11 5.82 -22.39 14.15
N GLY A 12 6.15 -23.68 14.19
CA GLY A 12 5.23 -24.76 14.52
C GLY A 12 5.75 -26.10 14.00
N ARG A 13 5.11 -27.19 14.46
CA ARG A 13 5.43 -28.56 14.03
C ARG A 13 5.35 -28.73 12.51
N SER A 14 6.01 -29.73 11.97
CA SER A 14 5.86 -30.13 10.56
C SER A 14 4.39 -30.40 10.19
N ASN A 15 3.98 -30.08 8.96
CA ASN A 15 2.64 -30.34 8.40
C ASN A 15 1.42 -29.62 9.04
N VAL A 16 1.64 -28.66 9.94
CA VAL A 16 0.57 -27.80 10.49
C VAL A 16 0.06 -26.71 9.52
N GLY A 17 0.69 -26.58 8.34
CA GLY A 17 0.31 -25.62 7.29
C GLY A 17 1.08 -24.29 7.29
N LYS A 18 2.30 -24.26 7.85
CA LYS A 18 3.20 -23.08 7.84
C LYS A 18 3.47 -22.57 6.43
N SER A 19 3.94 -23.42 5.53
CA SER A 19 4.28 -23.02 4.15
C SER A 19 3.02 -22.64 3.34
N THR A 20 1.86 -23.23 3.63
CA THR A 20 0.58 -22.80 3.06
C THR A 20 0.24 -21.37 3.49
N LEU A 21 0.38 -21.07 4.78
CA LEU A 21 0.18 -19.74 5.33
C LEU A 21 1.20 -18.74 4.77
N TYR A 22 2.47 -19.11 4.71
CA TYR A 22 3.56 -18.32 4.14
C TYR A 22 3.27 -17.93 2.68
N ASN A 23 2.99 -18.91 1.83
CA ASN A 23 2.66 -18.68 0.42
C ASN A 23 1.40 -17.84 0.24
N ARG A 24 0.40 -18.03 1.12
CA ARG A 24 -0.82 -17.23 1.10
C ARG A 24 -0.55 -15.76 1.39
N LEU A 25 0.32 -15.48 2.35
CA LEU A 25 0.73 -14.12 2.70
C LEU A 25 1.57 -13.47 1.58
N LEU A 26 2.40 -14.25 0.88
CA LEU A 26 3.22 -13.77 -0.24
C LEU A 26 2.45 -13.44 -1.54
N GLY A 27 1.24 -13.95 -1.72
CA GLY A 27 0.32 -13.48 -2.77
C GLY A 27 0.67 -13.81 -4.23
N LYS A 28 1.52 -14.80 -4.52
CA LYS A 28 1.75 -15.27 -5.90
C LYS A 28 0.60 -16.16 -6.40
N LYS A 29 0.07 -15.86 -7.60
CA LYS A 29 -0.70 -16.80 -8.42
C LYS A 29 0.28 -17.73 -9.12
N GLU A 30 0.57 -18.85 -8.49
CA GLU A 30 0.88 -20.15 -9.08
C GLU A 30 1.27 -21.04 -7.91
N ALA A 31 0.32 -21.89 -7.51
CA ALA A 31 0.66 -23.02 -6.70
C ALA A 31 1.49 -23.94 -7.60
N ILE A 32 2.78 -24.07 -7.32
CA ILE A 32 3.44 -25.33 -7.64
C ILE A 32 2.98 -26.29 -6.54
N THR A 33 1.81 -26.88 -6.74
CA THR A 33 1.49 -28.18 -6.17
C THR A 33 2.27 -29.20 -6.99
N GLY A 34 3.49 -29.46 -6.55
CA GLY A 34 4.26 -30.64 -6.94
C GLY A 34 4.61 -31.38 -5.66
N GLU A 35 4.41 -32.69 -5.65
CA GLU A 35 4.66 -33.59 -4.52
C GLU A 35 6.16 -33.75 -4.16
N GLU A 36 7.03 -32.85 -4.63
CA GLU A 36 8.45 -32.77 -4.27
C GLU A 36 8.76 -31.52 -3.42
N TYR A 37 8.04 -31.28 -2.33
CA TYR A 37 8.43 -30.22 -1.37
C TYR A 37 8.29 -30.69 0.07
N GLY A 38 9.03 -31.73 0.39
CA GLY A 38 9.45 -32.02 1.75
C GLY A 38 10.96 -32.08 1.78
N LEU A 39 11.64 -30.94 2.02
CA LEU A 39 13.04 -30.77 2.47
C LEU A 39 13.56 -29.34 2.19
N THR A 40 12.96 -28.30 2.78
CA THR A 40 13.65 -26.99 2.84
C THR A 40 14.44 -26.90 4.14
N ARG A 41 15.72 -27.27 4.02
CA ARG A 41 16.73 -27.25 5.10
C ARG A 41 17.13 -25.81 5.52
N ASP A 42 16.76 -24.80 4.72
CA ASP A 42 17.05 -23.38 4.95
C ASP A 42 15.77 -22.54 5.08
N TYR A 43 15.76 -21.57 6.01
CA TYR A 43 14.62 -20.68 6.22
C TYR A 43 14.44 -19.73 5.03
N GLN A 44 13.19 -19.49 4.62
CA GLN A 44 12.88 -18.56 3.54
C GLN A 44 12.46 -17.21 4.13
N SER A 45 13.16 -16.14 3.75
CA SER A 45 12.82 -14.77 4.17
C SER A 45 12.37 -13.97 2.95
N GLN A 46 11.19 -13.38 3.00
CA GLN A 46 10.69 -12.48 1.95
C GLN A 46 9.94 -11.30 2.54
N ILE A 47 10.08 -10.15 1.90
CA ILE A 47 9.28 -8.97 2.22
C ILE A 47 7.85 -9.20 1.74
N CYS A 48 6.92 -9.16 2.67
CA CYS A 48 5.50 -9.36 2.44
C CYS A 48 4.76 -8.04 2.68
N THR A 49 3.84 -7.69 1.78
CA THR A 49 2.98 -6.52 1.94
C THR A 49 1.53 -6.97 2.07
N LEU A 50 0.96 -6.79 3.26
CA LEU A 50 -0.43 -7.07 3.55
C LEU A 50 -1.18 -5.76 3.74
N ASN A 51 -1.95 -5.36 2.72
CA ASN A 51 -2.58 -4.04 2.63
C ASN A 51 -1.56 -2.89 2.79
N ASP A 52 -1.57 -2.21 3.93
CA ASP A 52 -0.70 -1.09 4.31
C ASP A 52 0.46 -1.50 5.24
N ILE A 53 0.56 -2.76 5.64
CA ILE A 53 1.63 -3.26 6.51
C ILE A 53 2.66 -4.00 5.67
N GLU A 54 3.91 -3.58 5.78
CA GLU A 54 5.07 -4.25 5.21
C GLU A 54 5.89 -4.89 6.34
N PHE A 55 6.19 -6.17 6.18
CA PHE A 55 6.96 -6.93 7.15
C PHE A 55 7.84 -7.94 6.44
N ASN A 56 8.94 -8.31 7.09
CA ASN A 56 9.78 -9.40 6.63
C ASN A 56 9.20 -10.69 7.20
N LEU A 57 8.73 -11.57 6.31
CA LEU A 57 8.14 -12.84 6.67
C LEU A 57 9.17 -13.94 6.52
N ILE A 58 9.38 -14.70 7.59
CA ILE A 58 10.37 -15.78 7.66
C ILE A 58 9.62 -17.10 7.90
N ASP A 59 9.66 -18.02 6.93
CA ASP A 59 9.21 -19.40 7.11
C ASP A 59 10.35 -20.22 7.72
N THR A 60 10.07 -20.85 8.86
CA THR A 60 11.02 -21.76 9.48
C THR A 60 10.70 -23.20 9.13
N ALA A 61 11.73 -24.04 9.04
CA ALA A 61 11.55 -25.47 8.94
C ALA A 61 10.67 -25.97 10.11
N GLY A 62 9.93 -27.06 9.89
CA GLY A 62 9.11 -27.63 10.95
C GLY A 62 9.95 -28.04 12.16
N TYR A 63 9.54 -27.60 13.34
CA TYR A 63 10.18 -28.02 14.59
C TYR A 63 10.02 -29.54 14.74
N ASN A 64 11.11 -30.24 15.02
CA ASN A 64 11.14 -31.70 15.15
C ASN A 64 12.05 -32.09 16.34
N LEU A 65 11.62 -33.10 17.09
CA LEU A 65 12.28 -33.58 18.30
C LEU A 65 13.40 -34.61 18.04
N LYS A 66 13.57 -35.10 16.80
CA LYS A 66 14.61 -36.08 16.46
C LYS A 66 16.01 -35.55 16.78
N GLN A 67 16.88 -36.39 17.35
CA GLN A 67 18.22 -36.03 17.85
C GLN A 67 19.36 -36.42 16.89
N ASN A 68 19.25 -36.14 15.60
CA ASN A 68 20.38 -36.26 14.67
C ASN A 68 21.15 -34.92 14.60
N GLU A 69 22.43 -34.91 14.22
CA GLU A 69 23.23 -33.67 14.13
C GLU A 69 22.59 -32.62 13.21
N LEU A 70 21.94 -33.07 12.13
CA LEU A 70 21.20 -32.23 11.19
C LEU A 70 20.04 -31.48 11.88
N SER A 71 19.27 -32.18 12.73
CA SER A 71 18.14 -31.61 13.48
C SER A 71 18.58 -30.64 14.57
N LYS A 72 19.76 -30.81 15.18
CA LYS A 72 20.32 -29.82 16.11
C LYS A 72 20.63 -28.50 15.40
N LYS A 73 21.31 -28.54 14.25
CA LYS A 73 21.59 -27.35 13.43
C LYS A 73 20.32 -26.63 12.97
N ILE A 74 19.29 -27.39 12.55
CA ILE A 74 17.98 -26.82 12.16
C ILE A 74 17.32 -26.12 13.37
N ASN A 75 17.34 -26.75 14.54
CA ASN A 75 16.74 -26.18 15.75
C ASN A 75 17.48 -24.93 16.25
N ASP A 76 18.80 -24.86 16.10
CA ASP A 76 19.57 -23.67 16.46
C ASP A 76 19.33 -22.50 15.50
N ASN A 77 19.19 -22.78 14.19
CA ASN A 77 18.74 -21.77 13.22
C ASN A 77 17.34 -21.21 13.56
N ILE A 78 16.41 -22.08 13.97
CA ILE A 78 15.07 -21.66 14.40
C ILE A 78 15.15 -20.73 15.63
N LYS A 79 15.98 -21.07 16.63
CA LYS A 79 16.19 -20.21 17.81
C LYS A 79 16.72 -18.83 17.42
N ASP A 80 17.67 -18.77 16.49
CA ASP A 80 18.24 -17.51 16.01
C ASP A 80 17.20 -16.63 15.32
N GLN A 81 16.33 -17.22 14.49
CA GLN A 81 15.24 -16.47 13.86
C GLN A 81 14.21 -15.99 14.89
N ILE A 82 13.84 -16.85 15.85
CA ILE A 82 12.95 -16.48 16.96
C ILE A 82 13.52 -15.31 17.77
N ASN A 83 14.83 -15.28 18.02
CA ASN A 83 15.47 -14.18 18.75
C ASN A 83 15.39 -12.85 17.98
N LYS A 84 15.55 -12.90 16.65
CA LYS A 84 15.48 -11.76 15.73
C LYS A 84 14.04 -11.32 15.41
N ALA A 85 13.04 -12.13 15.77
CA ALA A 85 11.63 -11.85 15.54
C ALA A 85 11.10 -10.69 16.38
N ASP A 86 10.25 -9.87 15.77
CA ASP A 86 9.40 -8.89 16.45
C ASP A 86 8.05 -9.48 16.85
N ILE A 87 7.53 -10.39 16.01
CA ILE A 87 6.27 -11.11 16.16
C ILE A 87 6.51 -12.57 15.79
N ILE A 88 5.98 -13.49 16.59
CA ILE A 88 6.02 -14.93 16.33
C ILE A 88 4.60 -15.39 15.99
N PHE A 89 4.44 -15.97 14.80
CA PHE A 89 3.25 -16.71 14.43
C PHE A 89 3.44 -18.16 14.83
N PHE A 90 2.80 -18.56 15.94
CA PHE A 90 2.79 -19.95 16.36
C PHE A 90 1.60 -20.65 15.71
N VAL A 91 1.87 -21.56 14.76
CA VAL A 91 0.84 -22.23 13.97
C VAL A 91 0.64 -23.65 14.49
N VAL A 92 -0.60 -23.96 14.85
CA VAL A 92 -1.01 -25.28 15.36
C VAL A 92 -2.15 -25.81 14.50
N ASP A 93 -2.12 -27.10 14.21
CA ASP A 93 -3.22 -27.79 13.53
C ASP A 93 -4.29 -28.19 14.56
N ILE A 94 -5.49 -27.62 14.46
CA ILE A 94 -6.58 -27.94 15.40
C ILE A 94 -7.44 -29.13 14.97
N SER A 95 -7.14 -29.77 13.85
CA SER A 95 -7.89 -30.92 13.35
C SER A 95 -7.41 -32.26 13.90
N THR A 96 -6.32 -32.26 14.66
CA THR A 96 -5.67 -33.44 15.27
C THR A 96 -5.31 -33.16 16.72
N SER A 97 -4.98 -34.20 17.47
CA SER A 97 -4.44 -34.03 18.84
C SER A 97 -3.11 -33.29 18.85
N LEU A 98 -2.86 -32.52 19.92
CA LEU A 98 -1.55 -31.95 20.20
C LEU A 98 -0.51 -33.04 20.37
N THR A 99 0.69 -32.76 19.87
CA THR A 99 1.83 -33.68 19.97
C THR A 99 2.91 -33.12 20.88
N SER A 100 3.85 -33.98 21.30
CA SER A 100 5.03 -33.56 22.05
C SER A 100 5.87 -32.50 21.32
N GLU A 101 5.88 -32.51 19.99
CA GLU A 101 6.55 -31.50 19.16
C GLU A 101 5.87 -30.12 19.27
N ASP A 102 4.54 -30.07 19.39
CA ASP A 102 3.80 -28.82 19.59
C ASP A 102 4.10 -28.21 20.97
N ILE A 103 4.13 -29.06 22.01
CA ILE A 103 4.48 -28.67 23.38
C ILE A 103 5.94 -28.17 23.45
N ALA A 104 6.88 -28.89 22.84
CA ALA A 104 8.28 -28.50 22.82
C ALA A 104 8.51 -27.19 22.04
N CYS A 105 7.78 -26.98 20.94
CA CYS A 105 7.79 -25.71 20.21
C CYS A 105 7.24 -24.55 21.06
N TRP A 106 6.17 -24.78 21.81
CA TRP A 106 5.63 -23.80 22.76
C TRP A 106 6.64 -23.44 23.85
N ASP A 107 7.29 -24.44 24.45
CA ASP A 107 8.34 -24.24 25.45
C ASP A 107 9.51 -23.39 24.94
N LEU A 108 9.86 -23.56 23.66
CA LEU A 108 10.91 -22.79 23.00
C LEU A 108 10.56 -21.29 22.91
N ILE A 109 9.32 -20.98 22.52
CA ILE A 109 8.90 -19.59 22.23
C ILE A 109 8.42 -18.84 23.47
N ARG A 110 7.72 -19.50 24.41
CA ARG A 110 7.09 -18.84 25.58
C ARG A 110 8.10 -18.15 26.49
N ARG A 111 9.32 -18.68 26.58
CA ARG A 111 10.40 -18.15 27.42
C ARG A 111 10.98 -16.81 26.94
N ARG A 112 10.65 -16.36 25.73
CA ARG A 112 11.38 -15.26 25.04
C ARG A 112 10.76 -13.86 25.21
N LYS A 113 9.67 -13.69 25.97
CA LYS A 113 8.96 -12.39 26.15
C LYS A 113 8.71 -11.63 24.83
N LYS A 114 8.34 -12.35 23.76
CA LYS A 114 8.02 -11.78 22.44
C LYS A 114 6.51 -11.74 22.22
N ASN A 115 6.05 -10.93 21.27
CA ASN A 115 4.65 -10.91 20.85
C ASN A 115 4.33 -12.20 20.09
N ILE A 116 3.61 -13.12 20.72
CA ILE A 116 3.18 -14.39 20.13
C ILE A 116 1.72 -14.25 19.67
N ILE A 117 1.45 -14.63 18.43
CA ILE A 117 0.09 -14.77 17.90
C ILE A 117 -0.11 -16.27 17.63
N LEU A 118 -1.05 -16.86 18.38
CA LEU A 118 -1.44 -18.26 18.17
C LEU A 118 -2.46 -18.36 17.02
N ILE A 119 -2.08 -19.14 16.01
CA ILE A 119 -2.85 -19.39 14.80
C ILE A 119 -3.30 -20.85 14.81
N ALA A 120 -4.60 -21.03 15.01
CA ALA A 120 -5.29 -22.31 14.98
C ALA A 120 -5.72 -22.64 13.55
N ASN A 121 -4.89 -23.38 12.82
CA ASN A 121 -5.07 -23.64 11.39
C ASN A 121 -5.90 -24.92 11.13
N LYS A 122 -6.43 -25.03 9.90
CA LYS A 122 -7.31 -26.11 9.42
C LYS A 122 -8.71 -26.13 10.08
N ALA A 123 -9.21 -24.96 10.44
CA ALA A 123 -10.51 -24.79 11.10
C ALA A 123 -11.73 -25.21 10.25
N GLU A 124 -11.54 -25.44 8.95
CA GLU A 124 -12.55 -25.96 8.02
C GLU A 124 -12.86 -27.45 8.21
N LEU A 125 -11.94 -28.21 8.83
CA LEU A 125 -12.09 -29.66 8.98
C LEU A 125 -13.10 -29.97 10.09
N LYS A 126 -13.94 -31.00 9.89
CA LYS A 126 -14.97 -31.39 10.86
C LYS A 126 -14.38 -31.71 12.23
N THR A 127 -13.23 -32.38 12.25
CA THR A 127 -12.49 -32.78 13.45
C THR A 127 -11.94 -31.59 14.24
N ALA A 128 -11.91 -30.38 13.67
CA ALA A 128 -11.46 -29.18 14.38
C ALA A 128 -12.34 -28.83 15.60
N LYS A 129 -13.60 -29.26 15.60
CA LYS A 129 -14.49 -29.12 16.76
C LYS A 129 -14.09 -30.04 17.90
N ASP A 130 -13.54 -31.20 17.58
CA ASP A 130 -13.24 -32.26 18.53
C ASP A 130 -11.89 -32.04 19.22
N TYR A 131 -10.91 -31.42 18.56
CA TYR A 131 -9.57 -31.20 19.14
C TYR A 131 -9.27 -29.73 19.49
N GLY A 132 -10.09 -28.79 19.03
CA GLY A 132 -9.82 -27.36 19.19
C GLY A 132 -9.75 -26.85 20.64
N TYR A 133 -10.27 -27.58 21.62
CA TYR A 133 -10.17 -27.22 23.05
C TYR A 133 -8.74 -27.36 23.60
N GLN A 134 -7.91 -28.21 23.00
CA GLN A 134 -6.55 -28.52 23.47
C GLN A 134 -5.62 -27.32 23.39
N ILE A 135 -5.92 -26.34 22.54
CA ILE A 135 -5.19 -25.07 22.45
C ILE A 135 -5.11 -24.34 23.80
N ASN A 136 -6.09 -24.54 24.68
CA ASN A 136 -6.09 -23.94 26.02
C ASN A 136 -4.88 -24.38 26.86
N GLU A 137 -4.26 -25.54 26.57
CA GLU A 137 -3.04 -26.01 27.24
C GLU A 137 -1.85 -25.05 27.07
N PHE A 138 -1.84 -24.23 26.03
CA PHE A 138 -0.80 -23.23 25.83
C PHE A 138 -0.98 -21.98 26.72
N GLY A 139 -2.12 -21.81 27.40
CA GLY A 139 -2.36 -20.69 28.31
C GLY A 139 -2.42 -19.32 27.62
N ILE A 140 -2.76 -19.28 26.33
CA ILE A 140 -2.96 -18.04 25.57
C ILE A 140 -4.46 -17.78 25.47
N GLU A 141 -4.93 -16.68 26.05
CA GLU A 141 -6.35 -16.31 26.06
C GLU A 141 -6.91 -15.96 24.67
N GLU A 142 -6.11 -15.28 23.85
CA GLU A 142 -6.51 -14.86 22.50
C GLU A 142 -5.79 -15.66 21.42
N TYR A 143 -6.55 -16.44 20.64
CA TYR A 143 -6.05 -17.16 19.47
C TYR A 143 -6.99 -17.00 18.28
N THR A 144 -6.46 -17.17 17.07
CA THR A 144 -7.27 -17.00 15.84
C THR A 144 -7.39 -18.30 15.07
N LYS A 145 -8.64 -18.73 14.84
CA LYS A 145 -8.96 -19.85 13.96
C LYS A 145 -8.92 -19.41 12.50
N ILE A 146 -8.13 -20.10 11.68
CA ILE A 146 -8.03 -19.81 10.25
C ILE A 146 -8.12 -21.09 9.40
N THR A 147 -8.48 -20.89 8.14
CA THR A 147 -8.20 -21.80 7.04
C THR A 147 -7.14 -21.13 6.18
N ALA A 148 -5.88 -21.55 6.28
CA ALA A 148 -4.78 -20.91 5.53
C ALA A 148 -5.05 -20.83 4.02
N LEU A 149 -5.74 -21.84 3.46
CA LEU A 149 -6.14 -21.87 2.05
C LEU A 149 -7.28 -20.90 1.69
N SER A 150 -8.03 -20.37 2.67
CA SER A 150 -9.14 -19.44 2.41
C SER A 150 -8.63 -18.04 2.10
N LYS A 151 -9.43 -17.22 1.39
CA LYS A 151 -9.13 -15.79 1.19
C LYS A 151 -9.49 -14.96 2.43
N THR A 152 -10.35 -15.49 3.31
CA THR A 152 -10.79 -14.81 4.53
C THR A 152 -9.70 -14.77 5.60
N SER A 153 -8.76 -15.72 5.60
CA SER A 153 -7.63 -15.77 6.53
C SER A 153 -6.72 -14.55 6.44
N ILE A 154 -6.54 -14.01 5.23
CA ILE A 154 -5.73 -12.80 4.97
C ILE A 154 -6.26 -11.59 5.76
N SER A 155 -7.58 -11.40 5.82
CA SER A 155 -8.17 -10.28 6.55
C SER A 155 -7.99 -10.43 8.06
N LEU A 156 -8.17 -11.64 8.58
CA LEU A 156 -8.00 -11.94 10.01
C LEU A 156 -6.54 -11.71 10.44
N ILE A 157 -5.59 -12.22 9.65
CA ILE A 157 -4.16 -12.05 9.94
C ILE A 157 -3.76 -10.57 9.84
N TYR A 158 -4.30 -9.83 8.87
CA TYR A 158 -4.07 -8.40 8.77
C TYR A 158 -4.50 -7.65 10.05
N ASP A 159 -5.69 -7.95 10.58
CA ASP A 159 -6.18 -7.29 11.79
C ASP A 159 -5.30 -7.60 13.02
N LEU A 160 -4.77 -8.83 13.12
CA LEU A 160 -3.85 -9.25 14.21
C LEU A 160 -2.49 -8.56 14.11
N ILE A 161 -1.90 -8.52 12.91
CA ILE A 161 -0.64 -7.82 12.70
C ILE A 161 -0.85 -6.34 12.99
N LYS A 162 -1.97 -5.76 12.53
CA LYS A 162 -2.29 -4.37 12.77
C LYS A 162 -2.35 -4.06 14.26
N ASP A 163 -3.13 -4.77 15.06
CA ASP A 163 -3.25 -4.53 16.51
C ASP A 163 -1.88 -4.57 17.22
N LYS A 164 -1.04 -5.55 16.87
CA LYS A 164 0.27 -5.75 17.51
C LYS A 164 1.37 -4.82 16.97
N THR A 165 1.27 -4.36 15.73
CA THR A 165 2.17 -3.35 15.17
C THR A 165 1.76 -1.94 15.62
N SER A 166 0.46 -1.68 15.85
CA SER A 166 0.00 -0.43 16.48
C SER A 166 0.39 -0.32 17.95
N LYS A 167 0.43 -1.43 18.70
CA LYS A 167 0.90 -1.42 20.10
C LYS A 167 2.42 -1.19 20.25
N LYS A 168 3.22 -1.51 19.22
CA LYS A 168 4.64 -1.07 19.13
C LYS A 168 4.79 0.35 18.56
N SER A 169 3.76 0.90 17.90
CA SER A 169 3.79 2.31 17.47
C SER A 169 3.58 3.28 18.61
N ASP A 170 2.89 2.92 19.70
CA ASP A 170 2.65 3.87 20.80
C ASP A 170 3.90 4.24 21.63
N GLN A 171 5.00 3.49 21.52
CA GLN A 171 6.32 3.89 22.08
C GLN A 171 7.35 4.29 21.01
N LYS A 172 6.96 4.36 19.74
CA LYS A 172 7.80 4.82 18.62
C LYS A 172 7.10 5.81 17.68
N ILE A 173 6.02 6.45 18.12
CA ILE A 173 5.59 7.77 17.61
C ILE A 173 6.55 8.81 18.19
N SER A 174 7.80 8.75 17.76
CA SER A 174 8.73 9.85 17.86
C SER A 174 9.39 9.96 16.49
N LEU A 175 8.71 10.74 15.63
CA LEU A 175 9.22 11.30 14.36
C LEU A 175 9.27 10.35 13.14
N GLU A 176 8.10 9.95 12.61
CA GLU A 176 7.95 10.24 11.17
C GLU A 176 7.98 11.77 11.09
N LYS A 177 9.09 12.37 10.65
CA LYS A 177 9.15 13.83 10.44
C LYS A 177 7.97 14.16 9.52
N GLU A 178 6.98 14.91 10.03
CA GLU A 178 5.64 15.18 9.47
C GLU A 178 5.63 15.72 8.02
N ASN A 179 6.80 15.94 7.43
CA ASN A 179 6.99 16.61 6.16
C ASN A 179 7.85 15.81 5.15
N THR A 180 7.90 14.47 5.25
CA THR A 180 8.57 13.66 4.22
C THR A 180 7.62 13.33 3.06
N ILE A 181 7.99 13.71 1.84
CA ILE A 181 7.24 13.51 0.59
C ILE A 181 8.03 12.59 -0.33
N ARG A 182 7.50 11.39 -0.57
CA ARG A 182 8.06 10.44 -1.53
C ARG A 182 7.57 10.75 -2.94
N LEU A 183 8.49 10.85 -3.89
CA LEU A 183 8.24 11.27 -5.26
C LEU A 183 8.75 10.26 -6.27
N THR A 184 8.10 10.18 -7.42
CA THR A 184 8.65 9.53 -8.61
C THR A 184 8.40 10.40 -9.84
N ILE A 185 9.33 10.37 -10.80
CA ILE A 185 9.28 11.15 -12.04
C ILE A 185 9.14 10.18 -13.21
N VAL A 186 8.00 10.21 -13.88
CA VAL A 186 7.65 9.29 -14.96
C VAL A 186 7.31 10.04 -16.25
N GLY A 187 7.23 9.33 -17.36
CA GLY A 187 6.94 9.90 -18.69
C GLY A 187 7.77 9.25 -19.80
N GLN A 188 7.45 9.56 -21.05
CA GLN A 188 8.13 8.99 -22.22
C GLN A 188 9.64 9.31 -22.30
N PRO A 189 10.43 8.57 -23.09
CA PRO A 189 11.81 8.95 -23.39
C PRO A 189 11.93 10.39 -23.92
N ASN A 190 13.00 11.09 -23.51
CA ASN A 190 13.40 12.41 -24.04
C ASN A 190 12.43 13.59 -23.81
N VAL A 191 11.38 13.40 -22.99
CA VAL A 191 10.48 14.48 -22.52
C VAL A 191 11.15 15.46 -21.53
N GLY A 192 12.35 15.13 -21.03
CA GLY A 192 13.13 15.96 -20.11
C GLY A 192 13.07 15.56 -18.63
N LYS A 193 12.73 14.30 -18.32
CA LYS A 193 12.75 13.75 -16.95
C LYS A 193 14.09 13.92 -16.24
N SER A 194 15.22 13.62 -16.91
CA SER A 194 16.57 13.78 -16.34
C SER A 194 16.92 15.24 -16.07
N THR A 195 16.45 16.15 -16.92
CA THR A 195 16.62 17.60 -16.73
C THR A 195 15.82 18.07 -15.51
N LEU A 196 14.57 17.63 -15.36
CA LEU A 196 13.76 17.92 -14.17
C LEU A 196 14.37 17.33 -12.90
N TYR A 197 14.89 16.10 -12.97
CA TYR A 197 15.62 15.49 -11.87
C TYR A 197 16.81 16.36 -11.44
N ASN A 198 17.63 16.82 -12.39
CA ASN A 198 18.76 17.69 -12.08
C ASN A 198 18.32 19.06 -11.55
N LEU A 199 17.22 19.62 -12.03
CA LEU A 199 16.64 20.86 -11.49
C LEU A 199 16.29 20.72 -10.01
N LEU A 200 15.70 19.58 -9.63
CA LEU A 200 15.28 19.31 -8.25
C LEU A 200 16.46 18.91 -7.35
N TYR A 201 17.28 17.94 -7.78
CA TYR A 201 18.28 17.23 -6.96
C TYR A 201 19.75 17.51 -7.34
N GLY A 202 20.01 18.24 -8.42
CA GLY A 202 21.35 18.40 -8.98
C GLY A 202 22.29 19.32 -8.19
N GLU A 203 21.75 20.32 -7.50
CA GLU A 203 22.54 21.37 -6.82
C GLU A 203 22.88 21.03 -5.35
N ASN A 204 22.11 20.14 -4.70
CA ASN A 204 22.31 19.74 -3.30
C ASN A 204 22.49 18.22 -3.21
N ARG A 205 23.51 17.70 -3.88
CA ARG A 205 23.89 16.29 -3.70
C ARG A 205 24.51 16.12 -2.31
N VAL A 206 23.69 15.88 -1.29
CA VAL A 206 24.17 15.10 -0.16
C VAL A 206 24.28 13.68 -0.70
N ILE A 207 25.47 13.33 -1.20
CA ILE A 207 25.83 11.95 -1.50
C ILE A 207 25.76 11.23 -0.16
N THR A 208 24.67 10.52 0.12
CA THR A 208 24.63 9.62 1.26
C THR A 208 25.65 8.53 0.98
N ALA A 209 26.66 8.42 1.84
CA ALA A 209 27.62 7.33 1.80
C ALA A 209 26.89 5.97 1.74
N PRO A 210 27.44 4.97 1.05
CA PRO A 210 26.92 3.62 1.11
C PRO A 210 26.96 3.18 2.58
N ILE A 211 25.79 3.06 3.21
CA ILE A 211 25.71 2.51 4.56
C ILE A 211 25.94 1.01 4.40
N SER A 212 27.06 0.54 4.93
CA SER A 212 27.47 -0.86 4.96
C SER A 212 26.30 -1.72 5.44
N GLY A 213 25.79 -2.61 4.59
CA GLY A 213 24.67 -3.51 4.92
C GLY A 213 23.39 -3.34 4.08
N THR A 214 23.31 -2.38 3.15
CA THR A 214 22.22 -2.36 2.17
C THR A 214 22.52 -3.31 1.01
N THR A 215 22.04 -4.55 1.09
CA THR A 215 22.02 -5.44 -0.08
C THR A 215 21.04 -4.92 -1.12
N ARG A 216 21.63 -4.42 -2.21
CA ARG A 216 21.16 -4.44 -3.62
C ARG A 216 19.68 -4.08 -3.85
N ASP A 217 19.38 -2.78 -3.86
CA ASP A 217 18.64 -2.10 -4.94
C ASP A 217 18.03 -0.78 -4.45
N SER A 218 18.18 0.27 -5.25
CA SER A 218 17.76 1.66 -5.06
C SER A 218 18.61 2.51 -4.10
N ILE A 219 19.33 3.46 -4.70
CA ILE A 219 19.98 4.56 -4.00
C ILE A 219 18.93 5.67 -3.90
N MET A 220 18.56 6.09 -2.69
CA MET A 220 17.58 7.17 -2.48
C MET A 220 18.25 8.53 -2.63
N SER A 221 17.72 9.39 -3.50
CA SER A 221 18.14 10.80 -3.59
C SER A 221 17.21 11.65 -2.73
N ASN A 222 17.78 12.46 -1.83
CA ASN A 222 17.03 13.31 -0.92
C ASN A 222 17.30 14.79 -1.22
N MET A 223 16.30 15.65 -1.14
CA MET A 223 16.46 17.10 -1.09
C MET A 223 15.56 17.69 0.01
N PHE A 224 15.94 18.85 0.53
CA PHE A 224 15.13 19.61 1.47
C PHE A 224 14.62 20.87 0.80
N TYR A 225 13.35 21.19 1.02
CA TYR A 225 12.75 22.43 0.57
C TYR A 225 11.75 22.92 1.63
N LYS A 226 12.07 24.07 2.25
CA LYS A 226 11.42 24.52 3.50
C LYS A 226 11.45 23.40 4.55
N ASP A 227 10.34 23.15 5.22
CA ASP A 227 10.22 22.11 6.25
C ASP A 227 10.03 20.71 5.67
N TYR A 228 10.00 20.55 4.33
CA TYR A 228 9.73 19.28 3.66
C TYR A 228 11.00 18.58 3.16
N LYS A 229 11.07 17.28 3.45
CA LYS A 229 12.07 16.37 2.90
C LYS A 229 11.46 15.66 1.70
N PHE A 230 12.04 15.86 0.53
CA PHE A 230 11.63 15.20 -0.70
C PHE A 230 12.53 13.99 -0.91
N GLU A 231 11.94 12.81 -1.00
CA GLU A 231 12.63 11.54 -1.25
C GLU A 231 12.25 11.04 -2.64
N LEU A 232 13.23 10.93 -3.55
CA LEU A 232 12.97 10.32 -4.83
C LEU A 232 13.03 8.80 -4.72
N ILE A 233 11.92 8.15 -5.07
CA ILE A 233 11.83 6.71 -5.23
C ILE A 233 12.41 6.35 -6.59
N ASP A 234 13.49 5.59 -6.54
CA ASP A 234 14.45 5.44 -7.62
C ASP A 234 13.81 4.95 -8.92
N THR A 235 13.87 5.80 -9.93
CA THR A 235 13.52 5.49 -11.32
C THR A 235 14.68 4.80 -11.99
N ALA A 236 14.65 3.47 -12.08
CA ALA A 236 15.71 2.65 -12.68
C ALA A 236 16.13 3.10 -14.10
N GLY A 237 15.29 3.89 -14.79
CA GLY A 237 15.56 4.49 -16.10
C GLY A 237 16.34 5.81 -16.12
N LEU A 238 16.42 6.59 -15.02
CA LEU A 238 17.18 7.85 -15.00
C LEU A 238 18.67 7.62 -14.75
N ARG A 239 19.03 6.57 -14.00
CA ARG A 239 20.43 6.21 -13.70
C ARG A 239 21.11 5.40 -14.81
N LYS A 240 20.37 4.51 -15.49
CA LYS A 240 20.95 3.59 -16.49
C LYS A 240 21.34 4.24 -17.81
N LYS A 241 20.82 5.43 -18.15
CA LYS A 241 21.10 6.07 -19.46
C LYS A 241 22.55 6.53 -19.69
N ASN A 242 23.43 6.48 -18.68
CA ASN A 242 24.86 6.73 -18.90
C ASN A 242 25.64 5.49 -19.38
N LYS A 243 25.07 4.29 -19.36
CA LYS A 243 25.71 3.09 -19.91
C LYS A 243 24.64 2.11 -20.42
N ILE A 244 24.68 1.83 -21.73
CA ILE A 244 24.13 0.65 -22.44
C ILE A 244 22.88 0.90 -23.32
N ASN A 245 23.05 0.44 -24.56
CA ASN A 245 22.10 0.34 -25.66
C ASN A 245 21.15 -0.88 -25.52
N ILE A 246 19.93 -0.71 -26.04
CA ILE A 246 19.01 -1.73 -26.59
C ILE A 246 18.13 -2.56 -25.62
N ASN A 247 16.82 -2.57 -25.95
CA ASN A 247 15.69 -3.39 -25.50
C ASN A 247 15.16 -3.26 -24.05
N ILE A 248 14.65 -2.08 -23.67
CA ILE A 248 14.12 -1.77 -22.31
C ILE A 248 12.75 -1.07 -22.33
N GLU A 249 11.76 -1.57 -23.09
CA GLU A 249 10.39 -1.01 -23.04
C GLU A 249 9.50 -1.70 -22.00
N PHE A 250 9.48 -3.03 -21.93
CA PHE A 250 8.67 -3.75 -20.93
C PHE A 250 9.22 -3.63 -19.51
N ALA A 251 10.55 -3.68 -19.34
CA ALA A 251 11.18 -3.53 -18.03
C ALA A 251 10.98 -2.12 -17.47
N SER A 252 11.08 -1.07 -18.29
CA SER A 252 10.90 0.31 -17.83
C SER A 252 9.46 0.60 -17.37
N ALA A 253 8.47 0.00 -18.04
CA ALA A 253 7.07 0.07 -17.61
C ALA A 253 6.83 -0.66 -16.27
N TYR A 254 7.42 -1.86 -16.07
CA TYR A 254 7.29 -2.62 -14.82
C TYR A 254 7.93 -1.90 -13.62
N TYR A 255 9.14 -1.38 -13.78
CA TYR A 255 9.83 -0.62 -12.72
C TYR A 255 9.05 0.66 -12.36
N SER A 256 8.52 1.37 -13.36
CA SER A 256 7.68 2.57 -13.13
C SER A 256 6.45 2.27 -12.27
N ARG A 257 5.82 1.09 -12.41
CA ARG A 257 4.64 0.73 -11.60
C ARG A 257 4.98 0.51 -10.13
N LYS A 258 6.09 -0.17 -9.83
CA LYS A 258 6.57 -0.36 -8.45
C LYS A 258 6.81 1.00 -7.79
N GLU A 259 7.52 1.90 -8.49
CA GLU A 259 7.84 3.24 -8.00
C GLU A 259 6.58 4.08 -7.71
N ILE A 260 5.59 4.04 -8.62
CA ILE A 260 4.29 4.69 -8.43
C ILE A 260 3.59 4.20 -7.17
N ARG A 261 3.64 2.89 -6.87
CA ARG A 261 3.02 2.32 -5.66
C ARG A 261 3.65 2.77 -4.35
N TYR A 262 4.90 3.22 -4.35
CA TYR A 262 5.54 3.71 -3.13
C TYR A 262 5.53 5.24 -3.02
N ALA A 263 5.26 5.95 -4.11
CA ALA A 263 5.24 7.40 -4.14
C ALA A 263 4.01 7.97 -3.41
N ASN A 264 4.13 9.18 -2.86
CA ASN A 264 3.00 9.99 -2.43
C ASN A 264 2.48 10.85 -3.59
N CYS A 265 3.41 11.44 -4.34
CA CYS A 265 3.15 12.24 -5.52
C CYS A 265 3.96 11.72 -6.72
N VAL A 266 3.27 11.56 -7.85
CA VAL A 266 3.86 11.15 -9.12
C VAL A 266 3.90 12.35 -10.05
N VAL A 267 5.09 12.69 -10.54
CA VAL A 267 5.29 13.75 -11.51
C VAL A 267 5.35 13.13 -12.90
N LEU A 268 4.32 13.33 -13.71
CA LEU A 268 4.27 12.87 -15.10
C LEU A 268 4.73 14.00 -16.01
N VAL A 269 5.89 13.80 -16.64
CA VAL A 269 6.52 14.78 -17.54
C VAL A 269 6.11 14.50 -18.98
N ILE A 270 5.57 15.51 -19.63
CA ILE A 270 5.07 15.49 -21.01
C ILE A 270 5.89 16.51 -21.81
N ASP A 271 6.23 16.15 -23.05
CA ASP A 271 6.85 17.10 -23.99
C ASP A 271 5.78 18.00 -24.59
N SER A 272 5.86 19.31 -24.33
CA SER A 272 4.84 20.28 -24.76
C SER A 272 4.70 20.39 -26.28
N LEU A 273 5.76 20.10 -27.04
CA LEU A 273 5.73 20.12 -28.49
C LEU A 273 4.92 18.95 -29.06
N LYS A 274 4.92 17.81 -28.37
CA LYS A 274 4.22 16.59 -28.78
C LYS A 274 2.82 16.49 -28.17
N GLY A 275 2.61 17.12 -27.02
CA GLY A 275 1.41 16.94 -26.22
C GLY A 275 1.34 15.54 -25.59
N MET A 276 0.16 15.19 -25.10
CA MET A 276 -0.07 13.97 -24.34
C MET A 276 -0.35 12.78 -25.28
N SER A 277 0.41 11.69 -25.14
CA SER A 277 0.22 10.48 -25.94
C SER A 277 -0.77 9.50 -25.28
N SER A 278 -1.15 8.44 -26.01
CA SER A 278 -1.92 7.31 -25.47
C SER A 278 -1.20 6.62 -24.30
N GLN A 279 0.13 6.54 -24.32
CA GLN A 279 0.92 5.97 -23.23
C GLN A 279 0.85 6.84 -21.96
N ASP A 280 0.89 8.16 -22.11
CA ASP A 280 0.78 9.09 -20.98
C ASP A 280 -0.62 9.03 -20.36
N ILE A 281 -1.66 8.87 -21.18
CA ILE A 281 -3.05 8.65 -20.72
C ILE A 281 -3.17 7.31 -19.98
N ALA A 282 -2.59 6.23 -20.50
CA ALA A 282 -2.62 4.93 -19.82
C ALA A 282 -1.89 4.98 -18.47
N LEU A 283 -0.74 5.66 -18.41
CA LEU A 283 0.07 5.79 -17.20
C LEU A 283 -0.61 6.67 -16.14
N SER A 284 -1.17 7.81 -16.54
CA SER A 284 -1.94 8.68 -15.64
C SER A 284 -3.19 7.99 -15.07
N ASN A 285 -3.92 7.23 -15.89
CA ASN A 285 -5.02 6.39 -15.40
C ASN A 285 -4.56 5.37 -14.35
N TYR A 286 -3.41 4.73 -14.57
CA TYR A 286 -2.82 3.82 -13.59
C TYR A 286 -2.47 4.54 -12.27
N ILE A 287 -1.86 5.72 -12.33
CA ILE A 287 -1.53 6.55 -11.15
C ILE A 287 -2.79 6.90 -10.34
N ILE A 288 -3.86 7.30 -11.02
CA ILE A 288 -5.16 7.63 -10.41
C ILE A 288 -5.79 6.40 -9.77
N GLN A 289 -5.75 5.24 -10.45
CA GLN A 289 -6.25 3.97 -9.91
C GLN A 289 -5.52 3.56 -8.63
N GLU A 290 -4.19 3.68 -8.60
CA GLU A 290 -3.36 3.44 -7.41
C GLU A 290 -3.67 4.44 -6.28
N GLY A 291 -4.34 5.56 -6.58
CA GLY A 291 -4.76 6.55 -5.60
C GLY A 291 -3.65 7.50 -5.19
N ARG A 292 -2.69 7.76 -6.09
CA ARG A 292 -1.58 8.68 -5.84
C ARG A 292 -1.95 10.08 -6.30
N SER A 293 -1.37 11.09 -5.64
CA SER A 293 -1.44 12.45 -6.19
C SER A 293 -0.60 12.53 -7.46
N ILE A 294 -1.09 13.28 -8.44
CA ILE A 294 -0.45 13.41 -9.75
C ILE A 294 -0.19 14.89 -10.06
N LEU A 295 1.01 15.19 -10.52
CA LEU A 295 1.40 16.49 -11.06
C LEU A 295 1.76 16.30 -12.54
N LEU A 296 1.04 16.96 -13.43
CA LEU A 296 1.39 17.00 -14.85
C LEU A 296 2.36 18.15 -15.11
N ILE A 297 3.49 17.86 -15.75
CA ILE A 297 4.44 18.89 -16.19
C ILE A 297 4.56 18.85 -17.70
N PHE A 298 4.04 19.87 -18.36
CA PHE A 298 4.28 20.17 -19.77
C PHE A 298 5.62 20.89 -19.87
N ASN A 299 6.65 20.11 -20.17
CA ASN A 299 8.05 20.55 -20.21
C ASN A 299 8.45 21.08 -21.59
N LYS A 300 9.56 21.81 -21.67
CA LYS A 300 10.03 22.50 -22.89
C LYS A 300 9.09 23.63 -23.35
N TRP A 301 8.38 24.25 -22.41
CA TRP A 301 7.44 25.33 -22.69
C TRP A 301 8.13 26.59 -23.24
N ASP A 302 9.45 26.72 -23.06
CA ASP A 302 10.30 27.75 -23.67
C ASP A 302 10.25 27.71 -25.21
N LEU A 303 10.02 26.54 -25.81
CA LEU A 303 9.99 26.35 -27.27
C LEU A 303 8.62 26.62 -27.91
N ILE A 304 7.60 26.96 -27.11
CA ILE A 304 6.24 27.21 -27.60
C ILE A 304 6.08 28.69 -27.95
N VAL A 305 5.67 28.97 -29.19
CA VAL A 305 5.38 30.33 -29.67
C VAL A 305 4.04 30.83 -29.15
N ASN A 306 2.94 30.16 -29.52
CA ASN A 306 1.57 30.55 -29.16
C ASN A 306 1.14 29.97 -27.80
N LYS A 307 1.82 30.38 -26.73
CA LYS A 307 1.65 29.82 -25.37
C LYS A 307 0.20 29.86 -24.87
N ASN A 308 -0.47 31.00 -24.99
CA ASN A 308 -1.81 31.20 -24.42
C ASN A 308 -2.88 30.30 -25.05
N ASP A 309 -2.89 30.19 -26.38
CA ASP A 309 -3.85 29.36 -27.11
C ASP A 309 -3.62 27.87 -26.85
N LEU A 310 -2.35 27.43 -26.90
CA LEU A 310 -1.98 26.04 -26.64
C LEU A 310 -2.28 25.64 -25.19
N GLN A 311 -2.06 26.54 -24.22
CA GLN A 311 -2.37 26.31 -22.82
C GLN A 311 -3.87 26.04 -22.62
N LYS A 312 -4.74 26.92 -23.15
CA LYS A 312 -6.20 26.77 -23.04
C LYS A 312 -6.68 25.46 -23.68
N LYS A 313 -6.20 25.16 -24.89
CA LYS A 313 -6.52 23.91 -25.61
C LYS A 313 -6.08 22.68 -24.83
N THR A 314 -4.89 22.72 -24.24
CA THR A 314 -4.33 21.61 -23.45
C THR A 314 -5.13 21.36 -22.17
N ILE A 315 -5.47 22.42 -21.43
CA ILE A 315 -6.27 22.29 -20.20
C ILE A 315 -7.64 21.68 -20.51
N SER A 316 -8.32 22.16 -21.55
CA SER A 316 -9.62 21.63 -21.98
C SER A 316 -9.55 20.13 -22.29
N LYS A 317 -8.54 19.70 -23.08
CA LYS A 317 -8.32 18.29 -23.39
C LYS A 317 -8.05 17.43 -22.15
N ILE A 318 -7.32 17.95 -21.16
CA ILE A 318 -7.03 17.23 -19.92
C ILE A 318 -8.31 17.06 -19.10
N ASP A 319 -9.14 18.09 -18.97
CA ASP A 319 -10.41 17.98 -18.26
C ASP A 319 -11.37 16.97 -18.90
N ASP A 320 -11.33 16.84 -20.24
CA ASP A 320 -12.06 15.80 -20.98
C ASP A 320 -11.53 14.39 -20.69
N ILE A 321 -10.20 14.20 -20.72
CA ILE A 321 -9.55 12.91 -20.45
C ILE A 321 -9.79 12.48 -19.00
N PHE A 322 -9.63 13.39 -18.05
CA PHE A 322 -9.72 13.11 -16.61
C PHE A 322 -11.04 13.56 -16.00
N PHE A 323 -12.14 13.20 -16.67
CA PHE A 323 -13.49 13.59 -16.25
C PHE A 323 -13.87 13.19 -14.80
N ASP A 324 -13.19 12.17 -14.25
CA ASP A 324 -13.35 11.65 -12.88
C ASP A 324 -12.41 12.33 -11.86
N ALA A 325 -11.34 12.97 -12.32
CA ALA A 325 -10.33 13.66 -11.54
C ALA A 325 -10.17 15.12 -12.01
N LYS A 326 -11.27 15.87 -12.02
CA LYS A 326 -11.26 17.29 -12.44
C LYS A 326 -10.26 18.13 -11.63
N GLY A 327 -9.62 19.07 -12.31
CA GLY A 327 -8.68 20.01 -11.70
C GLY A 327 -7.33 19.39 -11.36
N ILE A 328 -6.86 18.42 -12.15
CA ILE A 328 -5.47 17.92 -12.04
C ILE A 328 -4.51 19.10 -12.12
N ASN A 329 -3.54 19.13 -11.21
CA ASN A 329 -2.51 20.16 -11.19
C ASN A 329 -1.60 20.02 -12.41
N ILE A 330 -1.51 21.10 -13.20
CA ILE A 330 -0.70 21.18 -14.42
C ILE A 330 0.29 22.33 -14.27
N LEU A 331 1.55 22.11 -14.61
CA LEU A 331 2.56 23.15 -14.77
C LEU A 331 3.09 23.16 -16.20
N PHE A 332 3.10 24.34 -16.81
CA PHE A 332 3.74 24.61 -18.09
C PHE A 332 5.07 25.31 -17.81
N MET A 333 6.19 24.66 -18.11
CA MET A 333 7.52 25.17 -17.72
C MET A 333 8.66 24.62 -18.57
N SER A 334 9.84 25.21 -18.43
CA SER A 334 11.09 24.60 -18.86
C SER A 334 11.87 24.06 -17.68
N SER A 335 12.26 22.78 -17.72
CA SER A 335 13.13 22.19 -16.71
C SER A 335 14.57 22.73 -16.75
N LYS A 336 14.93 23.51 -17.78
CA LYS A 336 16.23 24.19 -17.89
C LYS A 336 16.29 25.47 -17.04
N GLU A 337 15.14 26.07 -16.76
CA GLU A 337 15.04 27.32 -16.01
C GLU A 337 15.01 27.04 -14.49
N LYS A 338 16.03 27.52 -13.77
CA LYS A 338 16.19 27.26 -12.33
C LYS A 338 15.04 27.78 -11.47
N GLU A 339 14.41 28.89 -11.88
CA GLU A 339 13.27 29.48 -11.17
C GLU A 339 12.07 28.54 -11.03
N ASN A 340 11.91 27.58 -11.94
CA ASN A 340 10.79 26.65 -11.93
C ASN A 340 10.91 25.60 -10.81
N LYS A 341 12.10 25.43 -10.21
CA LYS A 341 12.30 24.54 -9.03
C LYS A 341 11.33 24.88 -7.91
N VAL A 342 11.18 26.18 -7.60
CA VAL A 342 10.29 26.69 -6.55
C VAL A 342 8.83 26.38 -6.89
N LYS A 343 8.42 26.58 -8.15
CA LYS A 343 7.05 26.31 -8.63
C LYS A 343 6.69 24.82 -8.48
N VAL A 344 7.58 23.93 -8.91
CA VAL A 344 7.39 22.47 -8.79
C VAL A 344 7.30 22.04 -7.33
N CYS A 345 8.22 22.49 -6.47
CA CYS A 345 8.22 22.10 -5.06
C CYS A 345 6.97 22.58 -4.33
N LYS A 346 6.50 23.81 -4.60
CA LYS A 346 5.24 24.33 -4.04
C LYS A 346 4.04 23.49 -4.47
N ALA A 347 3.90 23.19 -5.76
CA ALA A 347 2.80 22.39 -6.28
C ALA A 347 2.77 20.97 -5.66
N ILE A 348 3.93 20.35 -5.50
CA ILE A 348 4.04 19.02 -4.85
C ILE A 348 3.58 19.07 -3.39
N ILE A 349 3.99 20.09 -2.62
CA ILE A 349 3.59 20.25 -1.22
C ILE A 349 2.07 20.47 -1.12
N GLU A 350 1.50 21.30 -1.99
CA GLU A 350 0.05 21.54 -2.02
C GLU A 350 -0.72 20.25 -2.32
N LEU A 351 -0.29 19.49 -3.33
CA LEU A 351 -0.87 18.18 -3.65
C LEU A 351 -0.76 17.21 -2.47
N TYR A 352 0.41 17.15 -1.83
CA TYR A 352 0.64 16.30 -0.66
C TYR A 352 -0.29 16.68 0.50
N LYS A 353 -0.45 17.97 0.79
CA LYS A 353 -1.37 18.47 1.82
C LYS A 353 -2.82 18.12 1.51
N LYS A 354 -3.28 18.36 0.26
CA LYS A 354 -4.63 17.99 -0.18
C LYS A 354 -4.87 16.49 -0.08
N TRP A 355 -3.92 15.68 -0.54
CA TRP A 355 -3.97 14.22 -0.46
C TRP A 355 -3.98 13.73 1.00
N ASN A 356 -3.38 14.48 1.93
CA ASN A 356 -3.36 14.17 3.37
C ASN A 356 -4.49 14.79 4.20
N LYS A 357 -5.48 15.41 3.56
CA LYS A 357 -6.55 16.11 4.27
C LYS A 357 -7.48 15.11 4.98
N LYS A 358 -7.59 15.24 6.31
CA LYS A 358 -8.57 14.55 7.15
C LYS A 358 -9.75 15.47 7.43
N ILE A 359 -10.95 14.95 7.27
CA ILE A 359 -12.21 15.67 7.55
C ILE A 359 -12.89 14.95 8.71
N SER A 360 -13.41 15.71 9.67
CA SER A 360 -14.10 15.12 10.81
C SER A 360 -15.41 14.48 10.36
N THR A 361 -15.78 13.34 10.95
CA THR A 361 -17.04 12.66 10.65
C THR A 361 -18.26 13.57 10.92
N SER A 362 -18.22 14.36 12.00
CA SER A 362 -19.33 15.28 12.36
C SER A 362 -19.55 16.34 11.28
N GLU A 363 -18.49 17.05 10.89
CA GLU A 363 -18.54 18.05 9.81
C GLU A 363 -19.03 17.44 8.50
N LEU A 364 -18.49 16.26 8.16
CA LEU A 364 -18.82 15.57 6.92
C LEU A 364 -20.30 15.17 6.87
N ASN A 365 -20.87 14.66 7.97
CA ASN A 365 -22.30 14.31 8.03
C ASN A 365 -23.18 15.55 8.02
N LYS A 366 -22.82 16.62 8.75
CA LYS A 366 -23.58 17.89 8.75
C LYS A 366 -23.71 18.44 7.33
N TRP A 367 -22.60 18.50 6.60
CA TRP A 367 -22.59 18.93 5.20
C TRP A 367 -23.31 17.95 4.25
N PHE A 368 -23.14 16.65 4.46
CA PHE A 368 -23.73 15.66 3.55
C PHE A 368 -25.25 15.59 3.68
N SER A 369 -25.80 15.80 4.87
CA SER A 369 -27.25 15.95 5.08
C SER A 369 -27.80 17.19 4.34
N SER A 370 -27.09 18.32 4.39
CA SER A 370 -27.56 19.56 3.73
C SER A 370 -27.63 19.43 2.20
N ILE A 371 -26.77 18.60 1.59
CA ILE A 371 -26.87 18.30 0.15
C ILE A 371 -28.22 17.66 -0.16
N TRP A 372 -28.72 16.76 0.68
CA TRP A 372 -29.94 16.02 0.42
C TRP A 372 -31.21 16.77 0.78
N GLU A 373 -31.16 17.64 1.78
CA GLU A 373 -32.25 18.58 2.08
C GLU A 373 -32.44 19.58 0.94
N MET A 374 -31.35 20.13 0.38
CA MET A 374 -31.42 21.06 -0.76
C MET A 374 -31.76 20.36 -2.09
N SER A 375 -31.42 19.08 -2.25
CA SER A 375 -31.67 18.33 -3.49
C SER A 375 -33.11 17.80 -3.61
N GLY A 376 -34.04 18.21 -2.74
CA GLY A 376 -35.46 17.84 -2.75
C GLY A 376 -36.19 18.03 -4.10
N ASN A 377 -35.59 18.77 -5.05
CA ASN A 377 -36.12 19.00 -6.39
C ASN A 377 -35.50 18.13 -7.51
N GLN A 378 -34.43 17.37 -7.27
CA GLN A 378 -33.87 16.46 -8.28
C GLN A 378 -34.33 15.03 -8.00
N LYS A 379 -35.23 14.52 -8.88
CA LYS A 379 -35.71 13.13 -8.91
C LYS A 379 -34.55 12.14 -9.10
N MET A 380 -33.81 11.85 -8.03
CA MET A 380 -32.96 10.66 -7.96
C MET A 380 -33.86 9.43 -8.08
N PRO A 381 -33.47 8.39 -8.83
CA PRO A 381 -34.33 7.24 -9.09
C PRO A 381 -34.66 6.49 -7.80
N GLY A 382 -35.88 6.71 -7.29
CA GLY A 382 -36.60 5.96 -6.25
C GLY A 382 -35.94 5.85 -4.88
N SER A 383 -36.59 6.34 -3.82
CA SER A 383 -36.43 5.98 -2.39
C SER A 383 -35.02 5.73 -1.79
N LEU A 384 -33.93 6.13 -2.46
CA LEU A 384 -32.55 5.96 -2.01
C LEU A 384 -32.24 7.05 -0.99
N LYS A 385 -32.08 6.66 0.26
CA LYS A 385 -31.74 7.54 1.38
C LYS A 385 -30.32 7.24 1.83
N PHE A 386 -29.44 8.23 1.74
CA PHE A 386 -28.12 8.17 2.36
C PHE A 386 -28.23 8.63 3.81
N LYS A 387 -27.66 7.86 4.73
CA LYS A 387 -27.83 8.05 6.18
C LYS A 387 -26.60 8.63 6.86
N TYR A 388 -25.43 8.22 6.40
CA TYR A 388 -24.19 8.46 7.10
C TYR A 388 -23.01 8.39 6.14
N ILE A 389 -22.02 9.25 6.36
CA ILE A 389 -20.77 9.29 5.61
C ILE A 389 -19.59 9.39 6.59
N SER A 390 -18.47 8.76 6.27
CA SER A 390 -17.23 8.86 7.04
C SER A 390 -16.01 8.76 6.13
N GLN A 391 -14.90 9.39 6.50
CA GLN A 391 -13.62 9.22 5.82
C GLN A 391 -12.82 8.11 6.51
N ASN A 392 -12.68 6.95 5.85
CA ASN A 392 -12.01 5.78 6.42
C ASN A 392 -10.50 5.78 6.16
N LYS A 393 -10.06 6.38 5.06
CA LYS A 393 -8.64 6.51 4.71
C LYS A 393 -8.37 7.90 4.17
N ILE A 394 -7.15 8.37 4.43
CA ILE A 394 -6.68 9.68 3.96
C ILE A 394 -5.89 9.50 2.65
N ARG A 395 -5.24 8.35 2.42
CA ARG A 395 -4.28 8.13 1.32
C ARG A 395 -4.68 6.94 0.40
N PRO A 396 -5.43 7.16 -0.69
CA PRO A 396 -6.16 8.37 -1.06
C PRO A 396 -7.38 8.62 -0.15
N PRO A 397 -7.98 9.83 -0.19
CA PRO A 397 -9.22 10.14 0.49
C PRO A 397 -10.31 9.15 0.13
N THR A 398 -10.70 8.31 1.10
CA THR A 398 -11.64 7.22 0.92
C THR A 398 -12.82 7.41 1.85
N PHE A 399 -14.00 7.57 1.28
CA PHE A 399 -15.25 7.82 1.99
C PHE A 399 -16.14 6.58 1.97
N SER A 400 -16.66 6.18 3.13
CA SER A 400 -17.74 5.18 3.22
C SER A 400 -19.06 5.88 3.40
N ILE A 401 -20.02 5.58 2.52
CA ILE A 401 -21.38 6.13 2.57
C ILE A 401 -22.36 4.99 2.78
N TYR A 402 -23.22 5.13 3.77
CA TYR A 402 -24.26 4.16 4.12
C TYR A 402 -25.60 4.58 3.55
N HIS A 403 -26.27 3.68 2.84
CA HIS A 403 -27.58 3.89 2.25
C HIS A 403 -28.58 2.78 2.61
N ASN A 404 -29.86 3.06 2.42
CA ASN A 404 -30.98 2.20 2.84
C ASN A 404 -31.29 1.01 1.91
N LYS A 405 -30.93 1.05 0.62
CA LYS A 405 -31.26 0.00 -0.34
C LYS A 405 -30.13 -0.99 -0.58
N ASN A 406 -30.47 -2.26 -0.84
CA ASN A 406 -29.53 -3.26 -1.37
C ASN A 406 -29.26 -3.13 -2.87
N SER A 407 -30.05 -2.32 -3.58
CA SER A 407 -29.86 -2.05 -5.00
C SER A 407 -28.57 -1.26 -5.25
N LYS A 408 -27.93 -1.53 -6.38
CA LYS A 408 -26.73 -0.81 -6.84
C LYS A 408 -27.05 0.68 -7.03
N VAL A 409 -26.30 1.55 -6.38
CA VAL A 409 -26.42 3.01 -6.59
C VAL A 409 -25.95 3.35 -8.01
N PRO A 410 -26.68 4.18 -8.78
CA PRO A 410 -26.27 4.60 -10.11
C PRO A 410 -24.89 5.26 -10.12
N LYS A 411 -24.11 5.02 -11.19
CA LYS A 411 -22.79 5.65 -11.37
C LYS A 411 -22.88 7.18 -11.37
N VAL A 412 -23.95 7.74 -11.95
CA VAL A 412 -24.20 9.19 -12.00
C VAL A 412 -24.30 9.79 -10.59
N THR A 413 -25.07 9.16 -9.70
CA THR A 413 -25.18 9.58 -8.29
C THR A 413 -23.84 9.50 -7.57
N LYS A 414 -23.09 8.40 -7.76
CA LYS A 414 -21.75 8.26 -7.18
C LYS A 414 -20.84 9.40 -7.63
N ARG A 415 -20.84 9.72 -8.93
CA ARG A 415 -20.04 10.80 -9.52
C ARG A 415 -20.44 12.18 -9.00
N TYR A 416 -21.74 12.44 -8.88
CA TYR A 416 -22.26 13.66 -8.27
C TYR A 416 -21.70 13.87 -6.85
N ILE A 417 -21.75 12.82 -6.01
CA ILE A 417 -21.22 12.89 -4.65
C ILE A 417 -19.71 13.14 -4.65
N VAL A 418 -18.94 12.43 -5.49
CA VAL A 418 -17.48 12.65 -5.61
C VAL A 418 -17.19 14.12 -5.93
N ASN A 419 -17.89 14.70 -6.91
CA ASN A 419 -17.67 16.09 -7.32
C ASN A 419 -18.03 17.08 -6.21
N ARG A 420 -19.14 16.86 -5.49
CA ARG A 420 -19.52 17.71 -4.35
C ARG A 420 -18.49 17.64 -3.22
N ILE A 421 -17.97 16.45 -2.89
CA ILE A 421 -16.90 16.30 -1.90
C ILE A 421 -15.66 17.07 -2.37
N ARG A 422 -15.32 16.94 -3.65
CA ARG A 422 -14.17 17.62 -4.25
C ARG A 422 -14.26 19.13 -4.11
N GLU A 423 -15.37 19.72 -4.55
CA GLU A 423 -15.64 21.16 -4.49
C GLU A 423 -15.64 21.69 -3.05
N LYS A 424 -16.32 21.00 -2.12
CA LYS A 424 -16.46 21.48 -0.74
C LYS A 424 -15.14 21.47 0.02
N TYR A 425 -14.35 20.42 -0.16
CA TYR A 425 -13.17 20.17 0.67
C TYR A 425 -11.84 20.42 -0.04
N GLY A 426 -11.85 20.91 -1.29
CA GLY A 426 -10.64 21.30 -2.01
C GLY A 426 -9.77 20.11 -2.43
N PHE A 427 -10.40 19.04 -2.95
CA PHE A 427 -9.69 17.85 -3.47
C PHE A 427 -9.51 17.91 -4.99
N GLU A 428 -9.38 19.11 -5.58
CA GLU A 428 -9.10 19.24 -7.01
C GLU A 428 -7.83 18.47 -7.36
N GLY A 429 -7.89 17.68 -8.44
CA GLY A 429 -6.76 16.87 -8.89
C GLY A 429 -6.41 15.68 -8.00
N ILE A 430 -7.14 15.45 -6.90
CA ILE A 430 -6.91 14.31 -6.00
C ILE A 430 -7.89 13.17 -6.33
N PRO A 431 -7.40 11.91 -6.47
CA PRO A 431 -8.27 10.74 -6.58
C PRO A 431 -9.09 10.54 -5.30
N ILE A 432 -10.41 10.45 -5.43
CA ILE A 432 -11.33 10.18 -4.32
C ILE A 432 -11.93 8.80 -4.49
N ARG A 433 -11.92 7.98 -3.42
CA ARG A 433 -12.59 6.67 -3.40
C ARG A 433 -13.88 6.77 -2.61
N ILE A 434 -14.97 6.23 -3.16
CA ILE A 434 -16.24 6.06 -2.45
C ILE A 434 -16.59 4.57 -2.37
N ASN A 435 -16.77 4.11 -1.13
CA ASN A 435 -17.30 2.81 -0.78
C ASN A 435 -18.76 2.96 -0.36
N LEU A 436 -19.66 2.37 -1.12
CA LEU A 436 -21.08 2.37 -0.81
C LEU A 436 -21.40 1.12 0.00
N ARG A 437 -22.06 1.30 1.14
CA ARG A 437 -22.45 0.22 2.04
C ARG A 437 -23.94 0.27 2.29
N THR A 438 -24.56 -0.88 2.35
CA THR A 438 -25.96 -0.99 2.75
C THR A 438 -26.01 -1.02 4.27
N SER A 439 -26.85 -0.18 4.87
CA SER A 439 -27.12 -0.33 6.30
C SER A 439 -27.87 -1.65 6.48
N LYS A 440 -27.32 -2.63 7.20
CA LYS A 440 -28.08 -3.82 7.62
C LYS A 440 -29.32 -3.31 8.33
N ASN A 441 -30.51 -3.68 7.85
CA ASN A 441 -31.74 -3.43 8.58
C ASN A 441 -31.75 -4.42 9.77
N PRO A 442 -31.60 -3.96 11.02
CA PRO A 442 -31.56 -4.85 12.19
C PRO A 442 -32.86 -5.66 12.37
N PHE A 443 -33.94 -5.28 11.69
CA PHE A 443 -35.24 -5.96 11.75
C PHE A 443 -35.46 -7.04 10.68
N ASN A 444 -34.50 -7.27 9.77
CA ASN A 444 -34.63 -8.31 8.77
C ASN A 444 -34.23 -9.68 9.37
N LYS A 445 -35.08 -10.21 10.26
CA LYS A 445 -35.06 -11.64 10.58
C LYS A 445 -35.39 -12.38 9.27
N LYS A 446 -34.46 -13.22 8.81
CA LYS A 446 -34.70 -14.14 7.69
C LYS A 446 -35.97 -14.95 8.03
N LYS A 447 -37.02 -14.78 7.22
CA LYS A 447 -38.09 -15.77 7.12
C LYS A 447 -37.58 -16.94 6.31
#